data_AF-A0A8S2KI84-F1
#
_entry.id   AF-A0A8S2KI84-F1
#
_cell.length_a   1.000
_cell.length_b   1.000
_cell.length_c   1.000
_cell.angle_alpha   90.00
_cell.angle_beta   90.00
_cell.angle_gamma   90.00
#
_symmetry.space_group_name_H-M   'P 1'
#
loop_
_entity.id
_entity.type
_entity.pdbx_description
1 polymer ?
#
loop_
_entity_poly.entity_id
_entity_poly.type
_entity_poly.pdbx_seq_one_letter_code
_entity_poly.pdbx_strand_id
1 'polypeptide(L)'
;MDSLLIVIFTYLILVKCYIVCQEDSSYFSPAIVETQYLTFDMTQYGPNGGVFSSPNFPNHYPQDTILFYQFIASSDYRVLIEIDHFQVRGVTPQCTHDYLDVFINVTEFNLVYNVVNDQLLHRYCGRNKPPLLISYTNLLLLGFFTEDTQTEKGFNGTFRFISEQPYKNHLAREPCDYIFNSSMSKRGEFLSSTYPGTYLP
;
A
#
# COMPACT_ATOMS: atom_id res chain seq x y z
N MET A 1 18.85 54.25 -3.18
CA MET A 1 18.37 53.93 -4.54
C MET A 1 19.16 52.78 -5.14
N ASP A 2 18.86 51.50 -4.94
CA ASP A 2 18.32 50.77 -3.80
C ASP A 2 18.65 49.29 -4.03
N SER A 3 19.41 48.71 -3.11
CA SER A 3 19.87 47.33 -3.12
C SER A 3 18.74 46.29 -2.91
N LEU A 4 17.48 46.74 -2.83
CA LEU A 4 16.28 45.88 -2.75
C LEU A 4 15.83 45.34 -4.12
N LEU A 5 16.12 46.04 -5.22
CA LEU A 5 15.68 45.61 -6.56
C LEU A 5 16.42 44.37 -7.08
N ILE A 6 17.68 44.17 -6.66
CA ILE A 6 18.50 43.02 -7.07
C ILE A 6 18.05 41.72 -6.38
N VAL A 7 17.55 41.80 -5.14
CA VAL A 7 17.09 40.61 -4.38
C VAL A 7 15.74 40.08 -4.90
N ILE A 8 14.86 40.97 -5.39
CA ILE A 8 13.58 40.57 -5.98
C ILE A 8 13.80 39.85 -7.33
N PHE A 9 14.76 40.29 -8.13
CA PHE A 9 15.08 39.66 -9.42
C PHE A 9 15.75 38.29 -9.28
N THR A 10 16.59 38.07 -8.26
CA THR A 10 17.18 36.74 -8.01
C THR A 10 16.18 35.74 -7.43
N TYR A 11 15.18 36.18 -6.66
CA TYR A 11 14.13 35.29 -6.13
C TYR A 11 13.14 34.84 -7.22
N LEU A 12 12.86 35.68 -8.23
CA LEU A 12 11.98 35.34 -9.35
C LEU A 12 12.59 34.36 -10.37
N ILE A 13 13.92 34.27 -10.44
CA ILE A 13 14.61 33.35 -11.36
C ILE A 13 14.62 31.91 -10.80
N LEU A 14 14.58 31.72 -9.48
CA LEU A 14 14.51 30.38 -8.87
C LEU A 14 13.11 29.73 -8.94
N VAL A 15 12.05 30.49 -9.23
CA VAL A 15 10.68 29.93 -9.36
C VAL A 15 10.35 29.52 -10.82
N LYS A 16 11.26 29.77 -11.78
CA LYS A 16 11.07 29.43 -13.20
C LYS A 16 12.02 28.35 -13.71
N CYS A 17 12.24 27.30 -12.92
CA CYS A 17 12.89 26.08 -13.41
C CYS A 17 12.16 24.81 -12.90
N TYR A 18 10.82 24.84 -12.91
CA TYR A 18 10.02 23.62 -12.72
C TYR A 18 9.30 23.18 -14.01
N ILE A 19 9.33 23.97 -15.08
CA ILE A 19 8.64 23.64 -16.31
C ILE A 19 9.50 24.15 -17.46
N VAL A 20 10.28 23.25 -18.07
CA VAL A 20 10.47 23.04 -19.52
C VAL A 20 11.50 21.92 -19.67
N CYS A 21 11.02 20.69 -19.90
CA CYS A 21 11.75 19.72 -20.71
C CYS A 21 10.95 19.54 -22.02
N GLN A 22 11.55 20.07 -23.09
CA GLN A 22 11.46 19.63 -24.48
C GLN A 22 10.22 20.01 -25.31
N GLU A 23 10.44 20.99 -26.19
CA GLU A 23 9.69 21.22 -27.42
C GLU A 23 10.02 20.09 -28.42
N ASP A 24 9.06 19.18 -28.66
CA ASP A 24 8.78 18.72 -30.01
C ASP A 24 7.29 18.36 -30.13
N SER A 25 6.63 18.97 -31.11
CA SER A 25 5.19 18.98 -31.29
C SER A 25 4.72 17.68 -31.95
N SER A 26 4.14 16.76 -31.16
CA SER A 26 3.00 15.86 -31.48
C SER A 26 3.14 14.55 -30.72
N TYR A 27 2.46 14.43 -29.57
CA TYR A 27 1.86 13.21 -28.98
C TYR A 27 1.67 13.46 -27.47
N PHE A 28 0.42 13.32 -27.02
CA PHE A 28 0.02 13.11 -25.63
C PHE A 28 0.43 14.16 -24.58
N SER A 29 -0.53 15.04 -24.23
CA SER A 29 -0.70 15.38 -22.82
C SER A 29 -1.17 14.11 -22.12
N PRO A 30 -0.46 13.53 -21.13
CA PRO A 30 -1.10 12.54 -20.30
C PRO A 30 -2.20 13.28 -19.55
N ALA A 31 -3.43 12.80 -19.63
CA ALA A 31 -4.44 13.20 -18.67
C ALA A 31 -3.82 12.98 -17.28
N ILE A 32 -3.88 13.97 -16.39
CA ILE A 32 -3.42 13.78 -15.01
C ILE A 32 -4.38 12.75 -14.40
N VAL A 33 -3.95 11.49 -14.31
CA VAL A 33 -4.71 10.45 -13.63
C VAL A 33 -4.81 10.88 -12.17
N GLU A 34 -6.01 11.24 -11.73
CA GLU A 34 -6.25 11.72 -10.38
C GLU A 34 -6.05 10.57 -9.39
N THR A 35 -5.02 10.70 -8.54
CA THR A 35 -4.73 9.71 -7.50
C THR A 35 -5.71 9.87 -6.35
N GLN A 36 -6.42 8.79 -6.02
CA GLN A 36 -7.41 8.75 -4.95
C GLN A 36 -6.91 7.95 -3.75
N TYR A 37 -7.41 8.29 -2.56
CA TYR A 37 -7.07 7.63 -1.30
C TYR A 37 -8.35 7.27 -0.54
N LEU A 38 -8.45 6.02 -0.11
CA LEU A 38 -9.48 5.53 0.79
C LEU A 38 -8.83 5.07 2.10
N THR A 39 -9.23 5.70 3.20
CA THR A 39 -8.63 5.43 4.51
C THR A 39 -9.59 4.64 5.40
N PHE A 40 -9.09 3.53 5.94
CA PHE A 40 -9.77 2.63 6.86
C PHE A 40 -9.08 2.69 8.22
N ASP A 41 -9.58 3.56 9.09
CA ASP A 41 -8.99 3.83 10.40
C ASP A 41 -9.69 3.03 11.49
N MET A 42 -8.91 2.34 12.33
CA MET A 42 -9.41 1.57 13.46
C MET A 42 -10.26 2.39 14.43
N THR A 43 -10.00 3.69 14.57
CA THR A 43 -10.81 4.60 15.41
C THR A 43 -12.26 4.72 14.92
N GLN A 44 -12.50 4.50 13.61
CA GLN A 44 -13.81 4.59 12.99
C GLN A 44 -14.50 3.22 12.91
N TYR A 45 -13.76 2.16 12.58
CA TYR A 45 -14.31 0.83 12.34
C TYR A 45 -14.26 -0.11 13.56
N GLY A 46 -13.42 0.18 14.55
CA GLY A 46 -13.14 -0.72 15.67
C GLY A 46 -12.38 -1.98 15.25
N PRO A 47 -12.04 -2.89 16.21
CA PRO A 47 -11.15 -4.03 15.97
C PRO A 47 -11.71 -5.06 14.98
N ASN A 48 -13.04 -5.19 14.90
CA ASN A 48 -13.70 -6.10 13.96
C ASN A 48 -13.59 -5.64 12.50
N GLY A 49 -13.13 -4.41 12.26
CA GLY A 49 -12.93 -3.85 10.92
C GLY A 49 -14.20 -3.87 10.09
N GLY A 50 -14.04 -4.11 8.79
CA GLY A 50 -15.15 -4.01 7.84
C GLY A 50 -14.83 -4.65 6.49
N VAL A 51 -15.55 -4.19 5.47
CA VAL A 51 -15.40 -4.64 4.09
C VAL A 51 -14.77 -3.55 3.23
N PHE A 52 -14.04 -3.95 2.20
CA PHE A 52 -13.51 -3.05 1.19
C PHE A 52 -13.59 -3.72 -0.19
N SER A 53 -13.63 -2.92 -1.25
CA SER A 53 -13.70 -3.43 -2.61
C SER A 53 -13.10 -2.46 -3.62
N SER A 54 -12.82 -2.97 -4.82
CA SER A 54 -12.62 -2.13 -6.00
C SER A 54 -13.86 -1.26 -6.25
N PRO A 55 -13.70 -0.09 -6.89
CA PRO A 55 -14.86 0.73 -7.24
C PRO A 55 -15.83 -0.07 -8.12
N ASN A 56 -17.13 0.19 -7.97
CA ASN A 56 -18.24 -0.45 -8.70
C ASN A 56 -18.44 -1.96 -8.48
N PHE A 57 -17.64 -2.65 -7.66
CA PHE A 57 -17.82 -4.07 -7.38
C PHE A 57 -19.28 -4.38 -6.96
N PRO A 58 -19.96 -5.40 -7.52
CA PRO A 58 -19.43 -6.50 -8.35
C PRO A 58 -19.43 -6.22 -9.87
N ASN A 59 -19.71 -4.99 -10.29
CA ASN A 59 -19.57 -4.56 -11.68
C ASN A 59 -18.11 -4.24 -11.99
N HIS A 60 -17.85 -3.92 -13.25
CA HIS A 60 -16.51 -3.63 -13.73
C HIS A 60 -15.95 -2.33 -13.10
N TYR A 61 -14.70 -2.37 -12.66
CA TYR A 61 -14.01 -1.19 -12.12
C TYR A 61 -13.75 -0.14 -13.22
N PRO A 62 -13.60 1.16 -12.86
CA PRO A 62 -13.27 2.21 -13.81
C PRO A 62 -11.85 2.06 -14.39
N GLN A 63 -11.68 2.53 -15.62
CA GLN A 63 -10.39 2.65 -16.29
C GLN A 63 -9.58 3.83 -15.75
N ASP A 64 -8.29 3.90 -16.09
CA ASP A 64 -7.41 5.04 -15.81
C ASP A 64 -7.49 5.54 -14.36
N THR A 65 -7.53 4.61 -13.43
CA THR A 65 -7.69 4.86 -12.00
C THR A 65 -6.45 4.45 -11.24
N ILE A 66 -5.96 5.35 -10.39
CA ILE A 66 -4.97 5.08 -9.35
C ILE A 66 -5.64 5.27 -7.99
N LEU A 67 -5.79 4.19 -7.24
CA LEU A 67 -6.51 4.18 -5.98
C LEU A 67 -5.69 3.49 -4.89
N PHE A 68 -5.45 4.22 -3.80
CA PHE A 68 -4.75 3.71 -2.63
C PHE A 68 -5.71 3.41 -1.48
N TYR A 69 -5.61 2.20 -0.92
CA TYR A 69 -6.36 1.78 0.26
C TYR A 69 -5.42 1.79 1.47
N GLN A 70 -5.59 2.78 2.34
CA GLN A 70 -4.78 2.97 3.54
C GLN A 70 -5.49 2.37 4.75
N PHE A 71 -4.91 1.34 5.34
CA PHE A 71 -5.42 0.74 6.56
C PHE A 71 -4.57 1.19 7.74
N ILE A 72 -5.21 1.77 8.75
CA ILE A 72 -4.53 2.42 9.89
C ILE A 72 -5.01 1.77 11.18
N ALA A 73 -4.17 0.92 11.75
CA ALA A 73 -4.37 0.33 13.07
C ALA A 73 -3.77 1.23 14.17
N SER A 74 -4.27 1.06 15.39
CA SER A 74 -3.62 1.62 16.58
C SER A 74 -2.29 0.93 16.87
N SER A 75 -1.40 1.55 17.65
CA SER A 75 -0.02 1.07 17.90
C SER A 75 0.14 -0.33 18.48
N ASP A 76 -0.92 -0.91 19.07
CA ASP A 76 -0.94 -2.28 19.61
C ASP A 76 -1.72 -3.26 18.74
N TYR A 77 -1.99 -2.88 17.49
CA TYR A 77 -2.72 -3.67 16.52
C TYR A 77 -2.01 -3.71 15.17
N ARG A 78 -2.26 -4.79 14.44
CA ARG A 78 -1.89 -4.99 13.04
C ARG A 78 -3.13 -5.03 12.16
N VAL A 79 -2.94 -4.80 10.88
CA VAL A 79 -3.97 -4.96 9.87
C VAL A 79 -3.92 -6.39 9.34
N LEU A 80 -5.07 -7.06 9.34
CA LEU A 80 -5.29 -8.33 8.65
C LEU A 80 -6.27 -8.11 7.51
N ILE A 81 -5.93 -8.55 6.30
CA ILE A 81 -6.78 -8.45 5.11
C ILE A 81 -6.99 -9.83 4.50
N GLU A 82 -8.25 -10.11 4.18
CA GLU A 82 -8.67 -11.32 3.48
C GLU A 82 -9.46 -10.93 2.25
N ILE A 83 -8.98 -11.33 1.07
CA ILE A 83 -9.64 -11.06 -0.21
C ILE A 83 -10.53 -12.26 -0.54
N ASP A 84 -11.81 -12.01 -0.78
CA ASP A 84 -12.81 -13.04 -1.06
C ASP A 84 -12.91 -13.29 -2.56
N HIS A 85 -13.16 -12.23 -3.33
CA HIS A 85 -13.20 -12.23 -4.79
C HIS A 85 -12.03 -11.45 -5.37
N PHE A 86 -11.45 -11.96 -6.46
CA PHE A 86 -10.39 -11.28 -7.19
C PHE A 86 -10.44 -11.64 -8.67
N GLN A 87 -10.70 -10.64 -9.50
CA GLN A 87 -10.68 -10.72 -10.95
C GLN A 87 -10.21 -9.37 -11.48
N VAL A 88 -8.90 -9.23 -11.65
CA VAL A 88 -8.23 -8.03 -12.17
C VAL A 88 -7.64 -8.35 -13.54
N ARG A 89 -7.73 -7.46 -14.52
CA ARG A 89 -7.20 -7.70 -15.86
C ARG A 89 -5.69 -7.81 -15.84
N GLY A 90 -5.16 -8.95 -16.24
CA GLY A 90 -3.73 -9.13 -16.40
C GLY A 90 -3.33 -10.60 -16.43
N VAL A 91 -2.10 -10.85 -16.84
CA VAL A 91 -1.51 -12.19 -16.86
C VAL A 91 -0.37 -12.25 -15.84
N THR A 92 -0.50 -13.16 -14.88
CA THR A 92 0.55 -13.42 -13.89
C THR A 92 1.77 -14.07 -14.55
N PRO A 93 3.01 -13.79 -14.08
CA PRO A 93 3.34 -13.00 -12.90
C PRO A 93 3.58 -11.51 -13.19
N GLN A 94 3.66 -11.11 -14.46
CA GLN A 94 4.12 -9.76 -14.82
C GLN A 94 3.09 -8.67 -14.54
N CYS A 95 1.79 -8.98 -14.66
CA CYS A 95 0.70 -8.06 -14.33
C CYS A 95 0.91 -6.65 -14.88
N THR A 96 1.19 -6.57 -16.19
CA THR A 96 1.60 -5.35 -16.90
C THR A 96 0.46 -4.39 -17.23
N HIS A 97 -0.76 -4.77 -16.90
CA HIS A 97 -1.99 -4.08 -17.30
C HIS A 97 -2.64 -3.44 -16.07
N ASP A 98 -3.64 -4.11 -15.51
CA ASP A 98 -4.22 -3.71 -14.24
C ASP A 98 -3.65 -4.59 -13.14
N TYR A 99 -3.45 -4.01 -11.96
CA TYR A 99 -2.84 -4.75 -10.87
C TYR A 99 -3.15 -4.15 -9.50
N LEU A 100 -3.05 -5.02 -8.50
CA LEU A 100 -3.08 -4.68 -7.09
C LEU A 100 -1.69 -4.92 -6.50
N ASP A 101 -1.03 -3.84 -6.12
CA ASP A 101 0.22 -3.87 -5.37
C ASP A 101 -0.07 -3.93 -3.87
N VAL A 102 0.64 -4.79 -3.17
CA VAL A 102 0.48 -5.06 -1.73
C VAL A 102 1.71 -4.61 -0.97
N PHE A 103 1.53 -3.76 0.04
CA PHE A 103 2.59 -3.27 0.91
C PHE A 103 2.27 -3.57 2.37
N ILE A 104 2.98 -4.56 2.94
CA ILE A 104 2.78 -5.01 4.33
C ILE A 104 3.79 -4.43 5.33
N ASN A 105 4.87 -3.80 4.86
CA ASN A 105 5.91 -3.22 5.71
C ASN A 105 5.91 -1.67 5.62
N VAL A 106 4.74 -1.06 5.82
CA VAL A 106 4.59 0.40 5.71
C VAL A 106 4.83 1.04 7.08
N THR A 107 5.81 1.92 7.20
CA THR A 107 6.02 2.74 8.40
C THR A 107 5.39 4.12 8.28
N GLU A 108 5.37 4.68 7.07
CA GLU A 108 4.77 5.97 6.73
C GLU A 108 4.23 5.93 5.29
N PHE A 109 3.00 6.41 5.06
CA PHE A 109 2.41 6.39 3.71
C PHE A 109 3.13 7.32 2.72
N ASN A 110 3.70 8.43 3.19
CA ASN A 110 4.39 9.39 2.32
C ASN A 110 5.72 8.87 1.76
N LEU A 111 6.29 7.83 2.37
CA LEU A 111 7.54 7.21 1.91
C LEU A 111 7.30 6.11 0.88
N VAL A 112 6.05 5.70 0.66
CA VAL A 112 5.71 4.57 -0.23
C VAL A 112 6.16 4.82 -1.67
N TYR A 113 6.14 6.06 -2.16
CA TYR A 113 6.67 6.38 -3.50
C TYR A 113 8.16 6.00 -3.68
N ASN A 114 8.94 5.94 -2.59
CA ASN A 114 10.31 5.44 -2.62
C ASN A 114 10.39 3.90 -2.46
N VAL A 115 9.35 3.27 -1.89
CA VAL A 115 9.22 1.80 -1.70
C VAL A 115 8.74 1.09 -2.98
N VAL A 116 8.20 1.80 -3.97
CA VAL A 116 7.85 1.23 -5.30
C VAL A 116 9.09 0.65 -6.02
N ASN A 117 10.31 1.00 -5.59
CA ASN A 117 11.57 0.41 -6.07
C ASN A 117 12.13 -0.71 -5.17
N ASP A 118 11.45 -1.08 -4.09
CA ASP A 118 11.96 -2.03 -3.09
C ASP A 118 11.51 -3.47 -3.39
N GLN A 119 12.36 -4.41 -3.00
CA GLN A 119 12.35 -5.84 -3.29
C GLN A 119 11.21 -6.61 -2.57
N LEU A 120 10.30 -5.90 -1.89
CA LEU A 120 9.19 -6.43 -1.09
C LEU A 120 7.80 -6.02 -1.64
N LEU A 121 7.75 -5.50 -2.87
CA LEU A 121 6.51 -5.19 -3.57
C LEU A 121 5.93 -6.46 -4.22
N HIS A 122 4.70 -6.82 -3.85
CA HIS A 122 4.00 -7.96 -4.43
C HIS A 122 2.82 -7.50 -5.26
N ARG A 123 2.88 -7.84 -6.55
CA ARG A 123 1.91 -7.45 -7.56
C ARG A 123 0.97 -8.60 -7.91
N TYR A 124 -0.33 -8.32 -7.93
CA TYR A 124 -1.37 -9.31 -8.21
C TYR A 124 -2.30 -8.86 -9.34
N CYS A 125 -2.67 -9.80 -10.20
CA CYS A 125 -3.65 -9.63 -11.28
C CYS A 125 -4.23 -10.99 -11.68
N GLY A 126 -5.14 -10.99 -12.66
CA GLY A 126 -5.87 -12.18 -13.09
C GLY A 126 -6.87 -12.63 -12.03
N ARG A 127 -6.95 -13.95 -11.82
CA ARG A 127 -7.80 -14.58 -10.81
C ARG A 127 -7.02 -15.14 -9.62
N ASN A 128 -5.70 -14.94 -9.61
CA ASN A 128 -4.82 -15.37 -8.54
C ASN A 128 -4.83 -14.29 -7.46
N LYS A 129 -5.74 -14.46 -6.49
CA LYS A 129 -5.89 -13.50 -5.39
C LYS A 129 -4.65 -13.49 -4.47
N PRO A 130 -4.33 -12.36 -3.84
CA PRO A 130 -3.38 -12.32 -2.74
C PRO A 130 -3.76 -13.33 -1.63
N PRO A 131 -2.78 -13.93 -0.96
CA PRO A 131 -3.04 -14.75 0.23
C PRO A 131 -3.59 -13.89 1.38
N LEU A 132 -3.88 -14.51 2.52
CA LEU A 132 -4.19 -13.76 3.74
C LEU A 132 -3.00 -12.85 4.09
N LEU A 133 -3.27 -11.55 4.20
CA LEU A 133 -2.26 -10.52 4.41
C LEU A 133 -2.27 -10.08 5.88
N ILE A 134 -1.10 -9.98 6.49
CA ILE A 134 -0.90 -9.41 7.82
C ILE A 134 0.24 -8.40 7.74
N SER A 135 0.03 -7.18 8.22
CA SER A 135 1.06 -6.15 8.25
C SER A 135 2.17 -6.45 9.26
N TYR A 136 3.37 -5.95 8.99
CA TYR A 136 4.50 -5.96 9.94
C TYR A 136 4.37 -4.84 10.98
N THR A 137 3.71 -3.75 10.61
CA THR A 137 3.48 -2.57 11.45
C THR A 137 1.97 -2.41 11.71
N ASN A 138 1.57 -1.28 12.27
CA ASN A 138 0.17 -0.88 12.39
C ASN A 138 -0.43 -0.34 11.08
N LEU A 139 0.32 -0.31 9.98
CA LEU A 139 -0.13 0.22 8.68
C LEU A 139 -0.05 -0.85 7.60
N LEU A 140 -1.01 -0.83 6.68
CA LEU A 140 -1.00 -1.62 5.45
C LEU A 140 -1.52 -0.75 4.31
N LEU A 141 -0.88 -0.85 3.15
CA LEU A 141 -1.31 -0.15 1.95
C LEU A 141 -1.55 -1.13 0.81
N LEU A 142 -2.66 -0.94 0.11
CA LEU A 142 -2.90 -1.54 -1.20
C LEU A 142 -2.94 -0.44 -2.26
N GLY A 143 -2.27 -0.64 -3.39
CA GLY A 143 -2.31 0.25 -4.54
C GLY A 143 -2.99 -0.44 -5.71
N PHE A 144 -4.12 0.10 -6.18
CA PHE A 144 -4.84 -0.43 -7.33
C PHE A 144 -4.65 0.49 -8.54
N PHE A 145 -4.13 -0.08 -9.62
CA PHE A 145 -3.76 0.63 -10.84
C PHE A 145 -4.47 0.00 -12.03
N THR A 146 -5.03 0.83 -12.90
CA THR A 146 -5.82 0.40 -14.06
C THR A 146 -5.53 1.28 -15.28
N GLU A 147 -5.64 0.71 -16.48
CA GLU A 147 -5.44 1.40 -17.78
C GLU A 147 -6.76 1.51 -18.58
N ASP A 148 -6.68 2.04 -19.81
CA ASP A 148 -7.78 2.58 -20.64
C ASP A 148 -8.58 1.57 -21.48
N THR A 149 -8.08 0.36 -21.73
CA THR A 149 -8.66 -0.47 -22.80
C THR A 149 -9.82 -1.38 -22.36
N GLN A 150 -9.69 -2.07 -21.22
CA GLN A 150 -10.65 -3.08 -20.73
C GLN A 150 -10.55 -3.20 -19.21
N THR A 151 -11.66 -3.56 -18.54
CA THR A 151 -11.68 -3.78 -17.09
C THR A 151 -12.43 -5.06 -16.75
N GLU A 152 -12.28 -5.52 -15.52
CA GLU A 152 -12.89 -6.74 -14.98
C GLU A 152 -13.70 -6.42 -13.72
N LYS A 153 -14.29 -7.42 -13.05
CA LYS A 153 -15.09 -7.21 -11.83
C LYS A 153 -14.32 -6.62 -10.64
N GLY A 154 -13.00 -6.75 -10.64
CA GLY A 154 -12.13 -6.27 -9.58
C GLY A 154 -12.11 -7.20 -8.38
N PHE A 155 -12.13 -6.63 -7.17
CA PHE A 155 -11.94 -7.40 -5.95
C PHE A 155 -12.85 -6.92 -4.82
N ASN A 156 -13.12 -7.82 -3.88
CA ASN A 156 -13.69 -7.48 -2.60
C ASN A 156 -13.04 -8.30 -1.49
N GLY A 157 -13.15 -7.81 -0.27
CA GLY A 157 -12.62 -8.52 0.88
C GLY A 157 -13.02 -7.87 2.18
N THR A 158 -12.45 -8.43 3.24
CA THR A 158 -12.61 -7.96 4.61
C THR A 158 -11.28 -7.53 5.18
N PHE A 159 -11.32 -6.59 6.10
CA PHE A 159 -10.17 -6.19 6.91
C PHE A 159 -10.55 -6.22 8.37
N ARG A 160 -9.59 -6.57 9.23
CA ARG A 160 -9.70 -6.61 10.69
C ARG A 160 -8.45 -6.02 11.32
N PHE A 161 -8.58 -5.51 12.54
CA PHE A 161 -7.42 -5.08 13.33
C PHE A 161 -7.18 -6.11 14.43
N ILE A 162 -6.06 -6.82 14.32
CA ILE A 162 -5.70 -7.90 15.24
C ILE A 162 -4.64 -7.42 16.24
N SER A 163 -4.60 -7.99 17.43
CA SER A 163 -3.61 -7.60 18.43
C SER A 163 -2.18 -7.89 17.95
N GLU A 164 -1.27 -6.94 18.16
CA GLU A 164 0.16 -7.05 17.91
C GLU A 164 0.86 -7.98 18.92
N GLN A 165 0.28 -8.19 20.10
CA GLN A 165 0.91 -8.91 21.23
C GLN A 165 1.50 -10.29 20.86
N PRO A 166 0.84 -11.15 20.08
CA PRO A 166 1.39 -12.45 19.69
C PRO A 166 2.65 -12.37 18.81
N TYR A 167 2.89 -11.20 18.19
CA TYR A 167 4.00 -10.97 17.27
C TYR A 167 5.13 -10.15 17.92
N LYS A 168 4.88 -9.52 19.08
CA LYS A 168 5.93 -8.81 19.83
C LYS A 168 6.88 -9.82 20.46
N ASN A 169 8.17 -9.67 20.19
CA ASN A 169 9.19 -10.20 21.09
C ASN A 169 9.76 -9.07 21.95
N HIS A 170 9.35 -9.03 23.23
CA HIS A 170 9.77 -8.00 24.19
C HIS A 170 11.28 -7.98 24.51
N LEU A 171 12.03 -8.98 24.07
CA LEU A 171 13.45 -9.14 24.38
C LEU A 171 14.34 -9.01 23.14
N ALA A 172 13.77 -8.88 21.94
CA ALA A 172 14.53 -8.78 20.71
C ALA A 172 15.26 -7.43 20.61
N ARG A 173 16.50 -7.44 20.11
CA ARG A 173 17.19 -6.22 19.69
C ARG A 173 16.90 -5.86 18.22
N GLU A 174 16.53 -6.85 17.42
CA GLU A 174 16.16 -6.71 16.01
C GLU A 174 14.76 -7.25 15.73
N PRO A 175 14.05 -6.74 14.70
CA PRO A 175 12.66 -7.09 14.40
C PRO A 175 12.40 -8.56 14.02
N CYS A 176 13.45 -9.34 13.74
CA CYS A 176 13.37 -10.77 13.40
C CYS A 176 14.05 -11.68 14.44
N ASP A 177 14.55 -11.14 15.55
CA ASP A 177 15.22 -11.91 16.58
C ASP A 177 14.23 -12.42 17.63
N TYR A 178 14.32 -13.71 17.96
CA TYR A 178 13.51 -14.33 19.01
C TYR A 178 14.40 -14.82 20.15
N ILE A 179 14.14 -14.35 21.38
CA ILE A 179 14.88 -14.74 22.58
C ILE A 179 13.96 -15.54 23.49
N PHE A 180 14.24 -16.84 23.61
CA PHE A 180 13.50 -17.73 24.49
C PHE A 180 14.27 -17.93 25.80
N ASN A 181 13.75 -17.38 26.90
CA ASN A 181 14.34 -17.58 28.22
C ASN A 181 13.68 -18.75 28.96
N SER A 182 14.34 -19.92 28.93
CA SER A 182 13.85 -21.14 29.58
C SER A 182 13.70 -21.04 31.10
N SER A 183 14.38 -20.07 31.72
CA SER A 183 14.26 -19.79 33.15
C SER A 183 12.98 -19.01 33.49
N MET A 184 12.42 -18.27 32.52
CA MET A 184 11.16 -17.53 32.67
C MET A 184 9.96 -18.40 32.27
N SER A 185 10.05 -19.10 31.14
CA SER A 185 9.05 -20.09 30.74
C SER A 185 9.68 -21.23 29.95
N LYS A 186 9.24 -22.45 30.24
CA LYS A 186 9.66 -23.66 29.53
C LYS A 186 8.79 -23.99 28.31
N ARG A 187 7.64 -23.32 28.15
CA ARG A 187 6.66 -23.53 27.07
C ARG A 187 6.06 -22.19 26.63
N GLY A 188 5.77 -22.05 25.36
CA GLY A 188 5.17 -20.84 24.78
C GLY A 188 4.81 -21.06 23.32
N GLU A 189 4.17 -20.07 22.74
CA GLU A 189 3.86 -20.03 21.30
C GLU A 189 4.84 -19.09 20.61
N PHE A 190 5.28 -19.50 19.42
CA PHE A 190 6.10 -18.70 18.54
C PHE A 190 5.34 -18.57 17.22
N LEU A 191 5.06 -17.33 16.85
CA LEU A 191 4.43 -17.01 15.58
C LEU A 191 5.46 -16.30 14.71
N SER A 192 5.52 -16.75 13.46
CA SER A 192 6.25 -16.04 12.44
C SER A 192 5.56 -14.68 12.18
N SER A 193 6.29 -13.67 11.73
CA SER A 193 5.82 -12.27 11.72
C SER A 193 4.53 -12.02 10.93
N THR A 194 4.12 -12.91 10.03
CA THR A 194 2.88 -12.78 9.24
C THR A 194 1.91 -13.95 9.44
N TYR A 195 2.18 -14.90 10.35
CA TYR A 195 1.29 -16.05 10.59
C TYR A 195 -0.11 -15.61 11.06
N PRO A 196 -1.22 -16.24 10.62
CA PRO A 196 -1.32 -17.38 9.69
C PRO A 196 -1.26 -16.99 8.20
N GLY A 197 -1.00 -15.72 7.90
CA GLY A 197 -0.70 -15.26 6.55
C GLY A 197 0.56 -15.91 5.97
N THR A 198 0.68 -15.82 4.65
CA THR A 198 1.79 -16.43 3.92
C THR A 198 2.92 -15.43 3.74
N TYR A 199 4.17 -15.90 3.75
CA TYR A 199 5.29 -15.10 3.30
C TYR A 199 5.13 -14.85 1.81
N LEU A 200 5.11 -13.58 1.45
CA LEU A 200 5.08 -13.17 0.06
C LEU A 200 6.48 -13.49 -0.54
N PRO A 201 6.54 -14.16 -1.70
CA PRO A 201 7.78 -14.74 -2.25
C PRO A 201 8.79 -13.72 -2.76
#